data_AF-A0A2V1B9T2-F1
#
_entry.id   AF-A0A2V1B9T2-F1
#
_cell.length_a   1.000
_cell.length_b   1.000
_cell.length_c   1.000
_cell.angle_alpha   90.00
_cell.angle_beta   90.00
_cell.angle_gamma   90.00
#
_symmetry.space_group_name_H-M   'P 1'
#
loop_
_entity.id
_entity.type
_entity.pdbx_description
1 polymer ?
#
loop_
_entity_poly.entity_id
_entity_poly.type
_entity_poly.pdbx_seq_one_letter_code
_entity_poly.pdbx_strand_id
1 'polypeptide(L)'
;VIGLISDVISIIEATKTIYDAAKDAKDQPEAFRQVAARLPLVIEILRSAKERASVLEETAPEALEHTLESCKAKAENLKKIFQKVIQKDDDKWYDRYKNKVECLMEGILKDIQVLVCERLNGTAIEAQVKEIEEAIKQMNEMTSSLPD
;
A
#
# COMPACT_ATOMS: atom_id res chain seq x y z
N VAL A 1 -5.68 15.99 -7.29
CA VAL A 1 -6.04 14.60 -6.86
C VAL A 1 -5.87 13.43 -7.83
N ILE A 2 -6.42 13.42 -9.06
CA ILE A 2 -6.29 12.26 -9.98
C ILE A 2 -4.81 11.96 -10.31
N GLY A 3 -4.00 13.02 -10.45
CA GLY A 3 -2.55 12.92 -10.60
C GLY A 3 -1.87 12.24 -9.42
N LEU A 4 -2.24 12.60 -8.18
CA LEU A 4 -1.69 11.99 -6.96
C LEU A 4 -2.02 10.49 -6.87
N ILE A 5 -3.27 10.10 -7.15
CA ILE A 5 -3.66 8.68 -7.16
C ILE A 5 -2.82 7.91 -8.20
N SER A 6 -2.62 8.49 -9.39
CA SER A 6 -1.79 7.88 -10.44
C SER A 6 -0.32 7.73 -10.03
N ASP A 7 0.20 8.72 -9.31
CA ASP A 7 1.57 8.72 -8.80
C ASP A 7 1.76 7.61 -7.76
N VAL A 8 0.83 7.49 -6.80
CA VAL A 8 0.82 6.40 -5.80
C VAL A 8 0.76 5.03 -6.50
N ILE A 9 -0.13 4.84 -7.48
CA ILE A 9 -0.21 3.61 -8.27
C ILE A 9 1.15 3.29 -8.89
N SER A 10 1.78 4.27 -9.54
CA SER A 10 3.05 4.08 -10.23
C SER A 10 4.18 3.69 -9.27
N ILE A 11 4.20 4.26 -8.06
CA ILE A 11 5.17 3.90 -7.02
C ILE A 11 4.95 2.45 -6.53
N ILE A 12 3.69 2.06 -6.33
CA ILE A 12 3.34 0.71 -5.87
C ILE A 12 3.60 -0.33 -6.96
N GLU A 13 3.31 -0.02 -8.22
CA GLU A 13 3.68 -0.84 -9.38
C GLU A 13 5.20 -0.99 -9.48
N ALA A 14 5.96 0.10 -9.35
CA ALA A 14 7.42 0.03 -9.32
C ALA A 14 7.93 -0.83 -8.16
N THR A 15 7.32 -0.72 -6.98
CA THR A 15 7.66 -1.55 -5.81
C THR A 15 7.41 -3.03 -6.09
N LYS A 16 6.29 -3.35 -6.75
CA LYS A 16 5.96 -4.71 -7.16
C LYS A 16 6.97 -5.25 -8.20
N THR A 17 7.34 -4.45 -9.19
CA THR A 17 8.34 -4.84 -10.20
C THR A 17 9.70 -5.09 -9.57
N ILE A 18 10.12 -4.21 -8.65
CA ILE A 18 11.34 -4.36 -7.85
C ILE A 18 11.26 -5.70 -7.11
N TYR A 19 10.19 -5.94 -6.35
CA TYR A 19 10.01 -7.20 -5.64
C TYR A 19 10.07 -8.44 -6.54
N ASP A 20 9.32 -8.43 -7.65
CA ASP A 20 9.22 -9.59 -8.55
C ASP A 20 10.56 -9.89 -9.24
N ALA A 21 11.35 -8.86 -9.56
CA ALA A 21 12.71 -9.01 -10.06
C ALA A 21 13.67 -9.67 -9.05
N ALA A 22 13.36 -9.60 -7.75
CA ALA A 22 14.12 -10.28 -6.70
C ALA A 22 13.50 -11.61 -6.23
N LYS A 23 12.33 -11.99 -6.74
CA LYS A 23 11.60 -13.21 -6.36
C LYS A 23 12.34 -14.50 -6.76
N ASP A 24 13.28 -14.42 -7.69
CA ASP A 24 14.22 -15.51 -8.01
C ASP A 24 15.26 -15.76 -6.88
N ALA A 25 15.41 -14.84 -5.93
CA ALA A 25 16.22 -15.05 -4.74
C ALA A 25 15.40 -15.82 -3.69
N LYS A 26 15.66 -17.13 -3.54
CA LYS A 26 15.05 -18.06 -2.56
C LYS A 26 15.13 -17.64 -1.07
N ASP A 27 15.67 -16.46 -0.76
CA ASP A 27 15.99 -15.96 0.57
C ASP A 27 15.11 -14.77 1.01
N GLN A 28 13.95 -14.58 0.38
CA GLN A 28 13.09 -13.44 0.71
C GLN A 28 12.23 -13.68 1.96
N PRO A 29 12.14 -12.68 2.86
CA PRO A 29 11.37 -12.81 4.08
C PRO A 29 9.85 -12.82 3.86
N GLU A 30 9.15 -13.58 4.70
CA GLU A 30 7.70 -13.81 4.60
C GLU A 30 6.87 -12.52 4.64
N ALA A 31 7.24 -11.56 5.50
CA ALA A 31 6.56 -10.27 5.60
C ALA A 31 6.55 -9.49 4.27
N PHE A 32 7.64 -9.57 3.50
CA PHE A 32 7.74 -8.92 2.19
C PHE A 32 6.87 -9.62 1.15
N ARG A 33 6.82 -10.95 1.20
CA ARG A 33 5.95 -11.75 0.33
C ARG A 33 4.48 -11.44 0.56
N GLN A 34 4.08 -11.27 1.82
CA GLN A 34 2.72 -10.89 2.18
C GLN A 34 2.37 -9.48 1.72
N VAL A 35 3.26 -8.52 1.91
CA VAL A 35 3.07 -7.15 1.39
C VAL A 35 3.01 -7.15 -0.14
N ALA A 36 3.92 -7.85 -0.81
CA ALA A 36 3.94 -7.96 -2.26
C ALA A 36 2.68 -8.60 -2.85
N ALA A 37 2.10 -9.58 -2.15
CA ALA A 37 0.82 -10.19 -2.53
C ALA A 37 -0.36 -9.21 -2.48
N ARG A 38 -0.23 -8.10 -1.73
CA ARG A 38 -1.29 -7.10 -1.52
C ARG A 38 -1.10 -5.82 -2.30
N LEU A 39 0.11 -5.53 -2.79
CA LEU A 39 0.36 -4.47 -3.77
C LEU A 39 -0.63 -4.51 -4.96
N PRO A 40 -0.94 -5.66 -5.60
CA PRO A 40 -1.91 -5.69 -6.71
C PRO A 40 -3.32 -5.28 -6.29
N LEU A 41 -3.77 -5.69 -5.09
CA LEU A 41 -5.08 -5.32 -4.55
C LEU A 41 -5.15 -3.80 -4.32
N VAL A 42 -4.10 -3.22 -3.74
CA VAL A 42 -3.98 -1.77 -3.57
C VAL A 42 -4.02 -1.01 -4.91
N ILE A 43 -3.33 -1.51 -5.93
CA ILE A 43 -3.34 -0.90 -7.27
C ILE A 43 -4.75 -0.91 -7.88
N GLU A 44 -5.48 -2.02 -7.76
CA GLU A 44 -6.82 -2.16 -8.31
C GLU A 44 -7.83 -1.20 -7.65
N ILE A 45 -7.75 -1.06 -6.33
CA ILE A 45 -8.57 -0.11 -5.59
C ILE A 45 -8.24 1.33 -5.97
N LEU A 46 -6.95 1.68 -6.03
CA LEU A 46 -6.52 3.02 -6.42
C LEU A 46 -6.95 3.33 -7.86
N ARG A 47 -6.92 2.35 -8.79
CA ARG A 47 -7.47 2.52 -10.15
C ARG A 47 -8.98 2.76 -10.12
N SER A 48 -9.72 1.96 -9.35
CA SER A 48 -11.16 2.15 -9.16
C SER A 48 -11.49 3.54 -8.59
N ALA A 49 -10.70 4.00 -7.62
CA ALA A 49 -10.85 5.32 -7.03
C ALA A 49 -10.48 6.44 -8.03
N LYS A 50 -9.45 6.23 -8.86
CA LYS A 50 -9.05 7.14 -9.93
C LYS A 50 -10.16 7.30 -10.98
N GLU A 51 -10.72 6.20 -11.47
CA GLU A 51 -11.79 6.23 -12.48
C GLU A 51 -13.00 6.98 -11.95
N ARG A 52 -13.43 6.69 -10.71
CA ARG A 52 -14.56 7.39 -10.10
C ARG A 52 -14.26 8.87 -9.80
N ALA A 53 -13.06 9.19 -9.35
CA ALA A 53 -12.62 10.58 -9.19
C ALA A 53 -12.55 11.35 -10.51
N SER A 54 -12.27 10.66 -11.62
CA SER A 54 -12.29 11.24 -12.96
C SER A 54 -13.70 11.52 -13.46
N VAL A 55 -14.69 10.77 -12.98
CA VAL A 55 -16.12 10.96 -13.31
C VAL A 55 -16.75 12.06 -12.46
N LEU A 56 -16.36 12.19 -11.19
CA LEU A 56 -17.01 13.15 -10.29
C LEU A 56 -16.64 14.62 -10.54
N GLU A 57 -15.57 14.95 -11.29
CA GLU A 57 -15.05 16.32 -11.54
C GLU A 57 -15.09 17.28 -10.33
N GLU A 58 -15.18 16.77 -9.11
CA GLU A 58 -15.27 17.57 -7.91
C GLU A 58 -13.87 17.79 -7.35
N THR A 59 -13.55 19.07 -7.11
CA THR A 59 -12.46 19.49 -6.23
C THR A 59 -12.48 18.64 -4.98
N ALA A 60 -11.49 17.76 -4.87
CA ALA A 60 -11.37 16.93 -3.69
C ALA A 60 -11.14 17.82 -2.46
N PRO A 61 -11.70 17.45 -1.31
CA PRO A 61 -11.45 18.18 -0.08
C PRO A 61 -9.95 18.17 0.25
N GLU A 62 -9.46 19.28 0.82
CA GLU A 62 -8.04 19.47 1.18
C GLU A 62 -7.51 18.33 2.09
N ALA A 63 -8.36 17.83 2.99
CA ALA A 63 -8.08 16.67 3.83
C ALA A 63 -7.69 15.42 3.02
N LEU A 64 -8.29 15.26 1.84
CA LEU A 64 -8.07 14.14 0.95
C LEU A 64 -6.80 14.30 0.12
N GLU A 65 -6.41 15.52 -0.22
CA GLU A 65 -5.10 15.80 -0.78
C GLU A 65 -4.00 15.47 0.21
N HIS A 66 -4.15 15.89 1.48
CA HIS A 66 -3.21 15.56 2.54
C HIS A 66 -3.10 14.04 2.79
N THR A 67 -4.22 13.33 2.74
CA THR A 67 -4.25 11.86 2.85
C THR A 67 -3.54 11.19 1.67
N LEU A 68 -3.73 11.71 0.46
CA LEU A 68 -3.05 11.23 -0.75
C LEU A 68 -1.54 11.47 -0.71
N GLU A 69 -1.10 12.65 -0.24
CA GLU A 69 0.32 12.96 -0.06
C GLU A 69 0.96 12.07 1.01
N SER A 70 0.27 11.84 2.12
CA SER A 70 0.67 10.87 3.16
C SER A 70 0.82 9.47 2.56
N CYS A 71 -0.17 9.01 1.80
CA CYS A 71 -0.15 7.70 1.13
C CYS A 71 1.02 7.59 0.15
N LYS A 72 1.27 8.64 -0.64
CA LYS A 72 2.42 8.73 -1.56
C LYS A 72 3.74 8.61 -0.80
N ALA A 73 3.94 9.41 0.25
CA ALA A 73 5.17 9.37 1.05
C ALA A 73 5.41 7.99 1.69
N LYS A 74 4.34 7.30 2.13
CA LYS A 74 4.42 5.94 2.64
C LYS A 74 4.77 4.93 1.55
N ALA A 75 4.15 5.03 0.38
CA ALA A 75 4.45 4.18 -0.77
C ALA A 75 5.90 4.36 -1.25
N GLU A 76 6.43 5.59 -1.26
CA GLU A 76 7.83 5.85 -1.60
C GLU A 76 8.79 5.24 -0.58
N ASN A 77 8.46 5.32 0.71
CA ASN A 77 9.24 4.64 1.74
C ASN A 77 9.20 3.12 1.57
N LEU A 78 8.04 2.55 1.23
CA LEU A 78 7.89 1.13 0.94
C LEU A 78 8.81 0.72 -0.22
N LYS A 79 8.76 1.46 -1.34
CA LYS A 79 9.65 1.27 -2.49
C LYS A 79 11.13 1.29 -2.08
N LYS A 80 11.55 2.30 -1.31
CA LYS A 80 12.94 2.42 -0.83
C LYS A 80 13.38 1.21 -0.02
N ILE A 81 12.50 0.70 0.85
CA ILE A 81 12.82 -0.49 1.65
C ILE A 81 12.96 -1.71 0.74
N PHE A 82 12.02 -1.93 -0.19
CA PHE A 82 12.10 -3.01 -1.16
C PHE A 82 13.36 -2.93 -2.04
N GLN A 83 13.78 -1.74 -2.46
CA GLN A 83 15.05 -1.59 -3.18
C GLN A 83 16.27 -2.00 -2.34
N LYS A 84 16.29 -1.61 -1.05
CA LYS A 84 17.37 -1.99 -0.13
C LYS A 84 17.44 -3.49 0.12
N VAL A 85 16.29 -4.17 0.14
CA VAL A 85 16.20 -5.64 0.26
C VAL A 85 16.94 -6.33 -0.88
N ILE A 86 16.74 -5.87 -2.11
CA ILE A 86 17.36 -6.49 -3.29
C ILE A 86 18.87 -6.30 -3.28
N GLN A 87 19.34 -5.16 -2.79
CA GLN A 87 20.77 -4.87 -2.71
C GLN A 87 21.50 -5.70 -1.65
N LYS A 88 20.79 -6.48 -0.80
CA LYS A 88 21.36 -7.29 0.30
C LYS A 88 22.40 -6.50 1.10
N ASP A 89 22.09 -5.25 1.40
CA ASP A 89 23.08 -4.28 1.86
C ASP A 89 23.57 -4.54 3.31
N ASP A 90 22.92 -5.41 4.11
CA ASP A 90 23.30 -5.59 5.52
C ASP A 90 22.69 -6.85 6.17
N ASP A 91 23.44 -7.70 6.88
CA ASP A 91 22.96 -8.95 7.52
C ASP A 91 21.85 -8.75 8.59
N LYS A 92 21.72 -7.53 9.15
CA LYS A 92 20.72 -7.19 10.19
C LYS A 92 19.48 -6.47 9.64
N TRP A 93 19.32 -6.43 8.32
CA TRP A 93 18.28 -5.66 7.65
C TRP A 93 16.86 -6.15 7.99
N TYR A 94 16.66 -7.46 8.16
CA TYR A 94 15.34 -8.06 8.35
C TYR A 94 14.62 -7.50 9.59
N ASP A 95 15.29 -7.53 10.74
CA ASP A 95 14.73 -7.07 12.02
C ASP A 95 14.38 -5.57 12.00
N ARG A 96 15.18 -4.77 11.27
CA ARG A 96 15.01 -3.32 11.19
C ARG A 96 13.87 -2.90 10.28
N TYR A 97 13.59 -3.68 9.23
CA TYR A 97 12.66 -3.28 8.17
C TYR A 97 11.35 -4.06 8.15
N LYS A 98 11.27 -5.23 8.81
CA LYS A 98 10.03 -6.03 8.95
C LYS A 98 8.89 -5.17 9.51
N ASN A 99 9.05 -4.68 10.75
CA ASN A 99 8.04 -3.84 11.41
C ASN A 99 7.72 -2.57 10.63
N LYS A 100 8.69 -2.05 9.87
CA LYS A 100 8.55 -0.82 9.10
C LYS A 100 7.73 -1.03 7.83
N VAL A 101 7.92 -2.15 7.14
CA VAL A 101 7.14 -2.54 5.95
C VAL A 101 5.69 -2.80 6.31
N GLU A 102 5.43 -3.46 7.44
CA GLU A 102 4.08 -3.72 7.94
C GLU A 102 3.36 -2.42 8.29
N CYS A 103 4.00 -1.54 9.06
CA CYS A 103 3.42 -0.25 9.46
C CYS A 103 3.15 0.67 8.25
N LEU A 104 4.05 0.68 7.25
CA LEU A 104 3.85 1.46 6.03
C LEU A 104 2.68 0.95 5.20
N MET A 105 2.56 -0.37 5.04
CA MET A 105 1.47 -0.98 4.28
C MET A 105 0.12 -0.81 4.97
N GLU A 106 0.06 -0.97 6.30
CA GLU A 106 -1.15 -0.67 7.07
C GLU A 106 -1.56 0.80 6.90
N GLY A 107 -0.59 1.71 6.97
CA GLY A 107 -0.81 3.13 6.75
C GLY A 107 -1.41 3.40 5.36
N ILE A 108 -0.83 2.82 4.31
CA ILE A 108 -1.33 2.95 2.92
C ILE A 108 -2.77 2.44 2.82
N LEU A 109 -3.07 1.27 3.40
CA LEU A 109 -4.42 0.70 3.37
C LEU A 109 -5.43 1.59 4.10
N LYS A 110 -5.07 2.16 5.26
CA LYS A 110 -5.91 3.12 6.00
C LYS A 110 -6.15 4.42 5.21
N ASP A 111 -5.10 5.00 4.62
CA ASP A 111 -5.24 6.20 3.78
C ASP A 111 -6.17 5.93 2.57
N ILE A 112 -6.08 4.74 1.97
CA ILE A 112 -6.97 4.33 0.87
C ILE A 112 -8.39 4.09 1.36
N GLN A 113 -8.58 3.48 2.53
CA GLN A 113 -9.90 3.27 3.12
C GLN A 113 -10.61 4.60 3.35
N VAL A 114 -9.90 5.58 3.90
CA VAL A 114 -10.41 6.96 4.08
C VAL A 114 -10.75 7.58 2.73
N LEU A 115 -9.89 7.45 1.73
CA LEU A 115 -10.12 7.99 0.39
C LEU A 115 -11.35 7.40 -0.31
N VAL A 116 -11.55 6.10 -0.13
CA VAL A 116 -12.68 5.35 -0.69
C VAL A 116 -13.97 5.66 0.08
N CYS A 117 -13.90 5.88 1.40
CA CYS A 117 -15.05 6.21 2.25
C CYS A 117 -15.50 7.68 2.09
N GLU A 118 -14.57 8.64 2.03
CA GLU A 118 -14.87 10.07 1.95
C GLU A 118 -15.30 10.52 0.55
N ARG A 119 -14.74 9.95 -0.53
CA ARG A 119 -15.02 10.43 -1.89
C ARG A 119 -16.11 9.62 -2.61
N LEU A 120 -16.44 8.42 -2.14
CA LEU A 120 -17.28 7.48 -2.86
C LEU A 120 -18.43 6.97 -1.98
N ASN A 121 -19.39 7.83 -1.66
CA ASN A 121 -20.66 7.45 -1.00
C ASN A 121 -21.58 6.62 -1.92
N GLY A 122 -21.10 5.49 -2.45
CA GLY A 122 -21.83 4.62 -3.37
C GLY A 122 -21.82 3.15 -2.94
N THR A 123 -22.94 2.45 -3.14
CA THR A 123 -23.17 1.04 -2.76
C THR A 123 -22.15 0.05 -3.35
N ALA A 124 -21.43 0.43 -4.42
CA ALA A 124 -20.41 -0.39 -5.07
C ALA A 124 -19.05 -0.41 -4.32
N ILE A 125 -18.90 0.36 -3.24
CA ILE A 125 -17.66 0.50 -2.49
C ILE A 125 -17.57 -0.46 -1.31
N GLU A 126 -18.69 -1.00 -0.85
CA GLU A 126 -18.74 -1.88 0.32
C GLU A 126 -17.86 -3.13 0.16
N ALA A 127 -17.77 -3.67 -1.05
CA ALA A 127 -16.89 -4.78 -1.38
C ALA A 127 -15.40 -4.40 -1.29
N GLN A 128 -15.00 -3.28 -1.90
CA GLN A 128 -13.61 -2.81 -1.86
C GLN A 128 -13.20 -2.39 -0.44
N VAL A 129 -14.08 -1.74 0.32
CA VAL A 129 -13.83 -1.38 1.72
C VAL A 129 -13.69 -2.62 2.58
N LYS A 130 -14.54 -3.63 2.39
CA LYS A 130 -14.38 -4.93 3.06
C LYS A 130 -13.06 -5.60 2.73
N GLU A 131 -12.65 -5.61 1.46
CA GLU A 131 -11.36 -6.18 1.08
C GLU A 131 -10.18 -5.43 1.70
N ILE A 132 -10.24 -4.10 1.78
CA ILE A 132 -9.23 -3.29 2.49
C ILE A 132 -9.23 -3.60 3.98
N GLU A 133 -10.40 -3.68 4.59
CA GLU A 133 -10.55 -3.94 6.02
C GLU A 133 -10.07 -5.35 6.39
N GLU A 134 -10.37 -6.35 5.56
CA GLU A 134 -9.81 -7.70 5.67
C GLU A 134 -8.30 -7.70 5.49
N ALA A 135 -7.78 -6.93 4.53
CA ALA A 135 -6.33 -6.77 4.39
C ALA A 135 -5.73 -6.14 5.66
N ILE A 136 -6.27 -5.04 6.18
CA ILE A 136 -5.81 -4.41 7.43
C ILE A 136 -5.86 -5.40 8.59
N LYS A 137 -6.98 -6.11 8.75
CA LYS A 137 -7.17 -7.12 9.82
C LYS A 137 -6.12 -8.22 9.74
N GLN A 138 -5.89 -8.77 8.55
CA GLN A 138 -4.86 -9.78 8.36
C GLN A 138 -3.43 -9.23 8.57
N MET A 139 -3.17 -7.92 8.36
CA MET A 139 -1.86 -7.34 8.73
C MET A 139 -1.69 -7.29 10.25
N ASN A 140 -2.74 -6.87 10.96
CA ASN A 140 -2.72 -6.80 12.41
C ASN A 140 -2.54 -8.20 13.04
N GLU A 141 -3.24 -9.21 12.51
CA GLU A 141 -3.07 -10.61 12.94
C GLU A 141 -1.64 -11.15 12.70
N MET A 142 -0.92 -10.63 11.70
CA MET A 142 0.50 -10.96 11.48
C MET A 142 1.41 -10.29 12.51
N THR A 143 1.13 -9.04 12.90
CA THR A 143 1.90 -8.35 13.95
C THR A 143 1.76 -9.01 15.33
N SER A 144 0.59 -9.59 15.64
CA SER A 144 0.34 -10.35 16.88
C SER A 144 1.02 -11.72 16.95
N SER A 145 1.66 -12.20 15.88
CA SER A 145 2.45 -13.45 15.90
C SER A 145 3.88 -13.26 16.45
N LEU A 146 4.24 -12.05 16.88
CA LEU A 146 5.43 -11.81 17.70
C LEU A 146 5.05 -12.07 19.17
N PRO A 147 5.66 -13.04 19.87
CA PRO A 147 5.48 -13.16 21.30
C PRO A 147 6.05 -11.90 21.98
N ASP A 148 5.27 -11.37 22.95
CA ASP A 148 5.70 -10.34 23.91
C ASP A 148 6.93 -10.82 24.70
#